data_AF-B0R8R5-F1
#
_entry.id   AF-B0R8R5-F1
#
_cell.length_a   1.000
_cell.length_b   1.000
_cell.length_c   1.000
_cell.angle_alpha   90.00
_cell.angle_beta   90.00
_cell.angle_gamma   90.00
#
_symmetry.space_group_name_H-M   'P 1'
#
loop_
_entity.id
_entity.type
_entity.pdbx_description
1 polymer ?
#
loop_
_entity_poly.entity_id
_entity_poly.type
_entity_poly.pdbx_seq_one_letter_code
_entity_poly.pdbx_strand_id
1 'polypeptide(L)'
;MRGIAESWIDECVEDSAEGSMLQVWAEVDGDWRVYFALGTTQSLDETVHEVRQDCFVAVDPVPLSDLLTLIPVDPTDRVDRFESTLERSTPDDEQVIDQLQGDVRMERVYPNDDLQWGSTRPALQFEHWVREDEIPELSDDQQAKAHEIVEEEIGVDLTRYHDYWGSLVIQFEDFRVDAEFDNQWRVDLNADLVSREDVAVVLERREYGELLWQDSIEFEEDSGGGEGARKVVISYGGDESTGFCEVEQANGSSEELIKVLINGETVNQQDFSVARRVVTDITIGGTGQSDSSSDEDPPELYPESDLSGHPTIVAGEQIWDKRKIDFGGGTTSRGWITEAESAVADRALDSIQRDVSSTVKVVDPYLDVDGLTDFVDSLDSDIDVWFITSVLRNASQLESELTRYKNQGQTVEILRIMDQNGGPKLTPLHDRFIITEKSRSWILGTSFNSLDTNVSIISELPMRVTQTLDRQFNRWWTEPVEQKDERQNCNKSRSGISQL
;
A
#
# COMPACT_ATOMS: atom_id res chain seq x y z
N MET A 1 22.93 15.69 -8.05
CA MET A 1 21.54 16.00 -7.65
C MET A 1 21.17 17.41 -8.08
N ARG A 2 21.97 18.43 -7.73
CA ARG A 2 21.73 19.83 -8.18
C ARG A 2 21.42 20.01 -9.67
N GLY A 3 22.19 19.39 -10.57
CA GLY A 3 21.92 19.51 -12.01
C GLY A 3 20.56 18.94 -12.47
N ILE A 4 19.97 18.01 -11.71
CA ILE A 4 18.61 17.51 -11.94
C ILE A 4 17.59 18.55 -11.48
N ALA A 5 17.83 19.19 -10.32
CA ALA A 5 17.00 20.28 -9.84
C ALA A 5 17.03 21.49 -10.78
N GLU A 6 18.20 21.86 -11.32
CA GLU A 6 18.35 22.92 -12.32
C GLU A 6 17.52 22.62 -13.58
N SER A 7 17.65 21.41 -14.14
CA SER A 7 16.84 20.98 -15.29
C SER A 7 15.35 20.99 -14.99
N TRP A 8 14.96 20.57 -13.78
CA TRP A 8 13.57 20.57 -13.35
C TRP A 8 13.00 21.98 -13.27
N ILE A 9 13.72 22.92 -12.67
CA ILE A 9 13.29 24.32 -12.57
C ILE A 9 13.11 24.90 -13.97
N ASP A 10 14.09 24.71 -14.86
CA ASP A 10 14.04 25.21 -16.24
C ASP A 10 12.84 24.65 -17.04
N GLU A 11 12.40 23.42 -16.74
CA GLU A 11 11.33 22.73 -17.48
C GLU A 11 9.95 22.85 -16.84
N CYS A 12 9.89 22.96 -15.52
CA CYS A 12 8.66 22.70 -14.74
C CYS A 12 8.23 23.88 -13.89
N VAL A 13 9.10 24.84 -13.59
CA VAL A 13 8.80 25.99 -12.73
C VAL A 13 8.61 27.23 -13.60
N GLU A 14 7.62 28.08 -13.27
CA GLU A 14 7.39 29.31 -14.02
C GLU A 14 8.54 30.32 -13.80
N ASP A 15 8.93 31.04 -14.85
CA ASP A 15 9.99 32.08 -14.80
C ASP A 15 9.74 33.15 -13.71
N SER A 16 8.48 33.36 -13.33
CA SER A 16 8.05 34.33 -12.31
C SER A 16 7.96 33.75 -10.90
N ALA A 17 8.15 32.44 -10.72
CA ALA A 17 8.05 31.82 -9.40
C ALA A 17 9.22 32.28 -8.52
N GLU A 18 8.91 32.64 -7.28
CA GLU A 18 9.87 32.90 -6.22
C GLU A 18 9.87 31.72 -5.26
N GLY A 19 10.99 31.49 -4.58
CA GLY A 19 11.06 30.48 -3.53
C GLY A 19 10.58 31.07 -2.20
N SER A 20 10.17 30.18 -1.31
CA SER A 20 9.94 30.49 0.10
C SER A 20 10.68 29.48 0.97
N MET A 21 11.07 29.89 2.15
CA MET A 21 11.73 29.05 3.14
C MET A 21 11.00 29.18 4.47
N LEU A 22 10.37 28.10 4.93
CA LEU A 22 9.84 27.99 6.28
C LEU A 22 10.88 27.32 7.18
N GLN A 23 11.10 27.84 8.38
CA GLN A 23 12.07 27.32 9.33
C GLN A 23 11.58 27.38 10.76
N VAL A 24 11.77 26.28 11.49
CA VAL A 24 11.58 26.21 12.94
C VAL A 24 12.95 26.25 13.59
N TRP A 25 13.16 27.24 14.45
CA TRP A 25 14.41 27.47 15.17
C TRP A 25 14.23 27.28 16.66
N ALA A 26 15.24 26.70 17.30
CA ALA A 26 15.29 26.46 18.74
C ALA A 26 16.66 26.85 19.29
N GLU A 27 16.71 27.51 20.45
CA GLU A 27 17.95 27.82 21.15
C GLU A 27 18.38 26.64 22.03
N VAL A 28 19.56 26.08 21.76
CA VAL A 28 20.15 24.97 22.53
C VAL A 28 21.55 25.36 22.97
N ASP A 29 21.78 25.37 24.29
CA ASP A 29 23.06 25.74 24.91
C ASP A 29 23.61 27.14 24.50
N GLY A 30 22.72 28.05 24.07
CA GLY A 30 23.06 29.40 23.62
C GLY A 30 23.31 29.53 22.11
N ASP A 31 23.15 28.45 21.36
CA ASP A 31 23.24 28.41 19.90
C ASP A 31 21.89 28.10 19.28
N TRP A 32 21.49 28.82 18.22
CA TRP A 32 20.26 28.54 17.49
C TRP A 32 20.45 27.36 16.53
N ARG A 33 19.52 26.40 16.57
CA ARG A 33 19.50 25.20 15.72
C ARG A 33 18.17 25.08 15.01
N VAL A 34 18.20 24.55 13.79
CA VAL A 34 17.00 24.23 13.02
C VAL A 34 16.40 22.94 13.55
N TYR A 35 15.13 23.02 13.94
CA TYR A 35 14.30 21.86 14.25
C TYR A 35 13.59 21.32 13.01
N PHE A 36 13.26 22.17 12.03
CA PHE A 36 12.66 21.76 10.77
C PHE A 36 12.83 22.88 9.75
N ALA A 37 13.08 22.55 8.48
CA ALA A 37 13.06 23.54 7.41
C ALA A 37 12.44 22.99 6.12
N LEU A 38 11.64 23.82 5.44
CA LEU A 38 11.08 23.56 4.13
C LEU A 38 11.40 24.72 3.19
N GLY A 39 12.23 24.46 2.18
CA GLY A 39 12.36 25.31 1.01
C GLY A 39 11.38 24.87 -0.07
N THR A 40 10.57 25.77 -0.61
CA THR A 40 9.54 25.45 -1.61
C THR A 40 9.40 26.54 -2.66
N THR A 41 8.87 26.20 -3.83
CA THR A 41 8.41 27.17 -4.85
C THR A 41 7.02 27.74 -4.57
N GLN A 42 6.36 27.26 -3.53
CA GLN A 42 5.10 27.83 -3.07
C GLN A 42 5.33 29.27 -2.59
N SER A 43 4.47 30.18 -3.00
CA SER A 43 4.48 31.56 -2.52
C SER A 43 3.91 31.59 -1.10
N LEU A 44 4.76 31.82 -0.11
CA LEU A 44 4.37 31.99 1.30
C LEU A 44 4.57 33.46 1.72
N ASP A 45 3.71 33.94 2.61
CA ASP A 45 3.83 35.30 3.11
C ASP A 45 4.99 35.41 4.12
N GLU A 46 5.83 36.44 3.98
CA GLU A 46 6.92 36.71 4.92
C GLU A 46 6.37 36.93 6.34
N THR A 47 6.70 36.03 7.26
CA THR A 47 6.19 36.05 8.63
C THR A 47 7.21 35.52 9.63
N VAL A 48 7.10 35.98 10.88
CA VAL A 48 7.86 35.43 12.01
C VAL A 48 6.91 35.27 13.18
N HIS A 49 6.83 34.04 13.67
CA HIS A 49 6.02 33.65 14.82
C HIS A 49 6.93 33.33 15.99
N GLU A 50 6.95 34.20 17.00
CA GLU A 50 7.63 33.92 18.27
C GLU A 50 6.81 32.87 19.05
N VAL A 51 7.37 31.66 19.19
CA VAL A 51 6.76 30.58 19.98
C VAL A 51 7.03 30.83 21.46
N ARG A 52 8.31 31.05 21.79
CA ARG A 52 8.85 31.46 23.09
C ARG A 52 10.19 32.21 22.89
N GLN A 53 10.82 32.66 23.98
CA GLN A 53 12.10 33.38 23.92
C GLN A 53 13.23 32.58 23.26
N ASP A 54 13.11 31.26 23.26
CA ASP A 54 14.09 30.24 22.83
C ASP A 54 13.56 29.38 21.67
N CYS A 55 12.45 29.78 21.02
CA CYS A 55 11.90 29.07 19.86
C CYS A 55 11.07 30.02 18.98
N PHE A 56 11.28 29.97 17.66
CA PHE A 56 10.46 30.70 16.70
C PHE A 56 10.27 29.94 15.39
N VAL A 57 9.23 30.30 14.65
CA VAL A 57 8.99 29.87 13.27
C VAL A 57 9.13 31.08 12.36
N ALA A 58 9.88 30.97 11.27
CA ALA A 58 10.10 32.02 10.30
C ALA A 58 9.74 31.54 8.90
N VAL A 59 9.18 32.43 8.09
CA VAL A 59 8.88 32.21 6.68
C VAL A 59 9.47 33.36 5.89
N ASP A 60 10.41 33.05 5.00
CA ASP A 60 11.16 34.04 4.23
C ASP A 60 11.01 33.79 2.71
N PRO A 61 10.72 34.81 1.91
CA PRO A 61 10.88 34.71 0.46
C PRO A 61 12.37 34.62 0.11
N VAL A 62 12.73 33.64 -0.70
CA VAL A 62 14.12 33.38 -1.11
C VAL A 62 14.22 33.16 -2.62
N PRO A 63 15.31 33.61 -3.28
CA PRO A 63 15.57 33.25 -4.66
C PRO A 63 15.66 31.73 -4.86
N LEU A 64 15.18 31.22 -6.00
CA LEU A 64 15.34 29.80 -6.36
C LEU A 64 16.82 29.37 -6.43
N SER A 65 17.71 30.30 -6.78
CA SER A 65 19.16 30.07 -6.75
C SER A 65 19.66 29.69 -5.37
N ASP A 66 19.04 30.23 -4.32
CA ASP A 66 19.47 30.02 -2.95
C ASP A 66 18.98 28.65 -2.48
N LEU A 67 17.74 28.26 -2.84
CA LEU A 67 17.25 26.88 -2.65
C LEU A 67 18.14 25.85 -3.35
N LEU A 68 18.60 26.12 -4.58
CA LEU A 68 19.50 25.23 -5.32
C LEU A 68 20.86 25.04 -4.63
N THR A 69 21.34 26.04 -3.89
CA THR A 69 22.63 25.92 -3.17
C THR A 69 22.56 24.90 -2.05
N LEU A 70 21.37 24.68 -1.48
CA LEU A 70 21.11 23.72 -0.41
C LEU A 70 21.08 22.27 -0.93
N ILE A 71 20.99 22.07 -2.24
CA ILE A 71 21.03 20.73 -2.85
C ILE A 71 22.47 20.37 -3.20
N PRO A 72 22.98 19.20 -2.77
CA PRO A 72 24.35 18.80 -3.01
C PRO A 72 24.55 18.42 -4.48
N VAL A 73 25.80 18.54 -4.93
CA VAL A 73 26.16 18.17 -6.31
C VAL A 73 26.17 16.64 -6.42
N ASP A 74 26.81 15.95 -5.49
CA ASP A 74 26.81 14.50 -5.30
C ASP A 74 26.04 14.10 -4.02
N PRO A 75 25.30 12.97 -3.98
CA PRO A 75 24.64 12.49 -2.75
C PRO A 75 25.61 12.26 -1.58
N THR A 76 26.92 12.13 -1.83
CA THR A 76 27.95 12.04 -0.79
C THR A 76 28.59 13.38 -0.42
N ASP A 77 28.26 14.44 -1.17
CA ASP A 77 28.75 15.79 -0.89
C ASP A 77 28.03 16.38 0.32
N ARG A 78 28.79 17.20 1.06
CA ARG A 78 28.28 17.93 2.21
C ARG A 78 27.47 19.12 1.72
N VAL A 79 26.31 19.36 2.34
CA VAL A 79 25.60 20.63 2.17
C VAL A 79 26.24 21.65 3.10
N ASP A 80 26.95 22.61 2.50
CA ASP A 80 27.52 23.71 3.25
C ASP A 80 26.44 24.74 3.56
N ARG A 81 26.30 25.04 4.85
CA ARG A 81 25.92 26.32 5.48
C ARG A 81 24.58 26.92 5.06
N PHE A 82 23.78 27.21 6.08
CA PHE A 82 22.62 28.09 5.99
C PHE A 82 22.90 29.37 6.79
N GLU A 83 22.50 30.52 6.25
CA GLU A 83 22.38 31.79 6.98
C GLU A 83 20.92 32.23 6.84
N SER A 84 20.22 32.44 7.96
CA SER A 84 18.88 33.07 7.91
C SER A 84 19.04 34.50 7.41
N THR A 85 18.22 34.90 6.44
CA THR A 85 18.21 36.25 5.87
C THR A 85 17.44 37.26 6.72
N LEU A 86 16.77 36.83 7.80
CA LEU A 86 16.06 37.72 8.71
C LEU A 86 17.03 38.58 9.53
N GLU A 87 17.30 39.79 9.03
CA GLU A 87 17.99 40.87 9.77
C GLU A 87 17.28 41.28 11.08
N ARG A 88 16.14 40.67 11.44
CA ARG A 88 15.23 41.19 12.48
C ARG A 88 15.02 40.34 13.73
N SER A 89 15.54 39.13 13.84
CA SER A 89 15.22 38.30 15.01
C SER A 89 16.29 37.32 15.50
N THR A 90 17.47 37.26 14.90
CA THR A 90 18.62 36.59 15.51
C THR A 90 19.49 37.59 16.29
N PRO A 91 19.93 37.28 17.53
CA PRO A 91 20.90 38.09 18.23
C PRO A 91 22.20 38.17 17.42
N ASP A 92 22.76 39.37 17.30
CA ASP A 92 24.06 39.71 16.71
C ASP A 92 25.06 38.54 16.78
N ASP A 93 25.33 37.90 15.65
CA ASP A 93 26.59 37.29 15.20
C ASP A 93 26.29 36.18 14.18
N GLU A 94 27.23 35.91 13.28
CA GLU A 94 27.20 34.89 12.23
C GLU A 94 26.87 33.49 12.81
N GLN A 95 25.59 33.16 13.01
CA GLN A 95 25.17 31.87 13.54
C GLN A 95 24.96 30.88 12.40
N VAL A 96 26.03 30.12 12.19
CA VAL A 96 26.22 29.12 11.15
C VAL A 96 25.57 27.82 11.57
N ILE A 97 24.70 27.24 10.74
CA ILE A 97 24.34 25.82 10.87
C ILE A 97 25.62 25.00 10.67
N ASP A 98 26.05 24.32 11.73
CA ASP A 98 27.11 23.33 11.62
C ASP A 98 26.62 22.16 10.74
N GLN A 99 27.34 21.97 9.63
CA GLN A 99 27.38 20.81 8.73
C GLN A 99 26.25 19.77 8.92
N LEU A 100 25.20 19.84 8.09
CA LEU A 100 24.24 18.74 7.95
C LEU A 100 24.98 17.52 7.40
N GLN A 101 25.23 16.53 8.25
CA GLN A 101 25.90 15.29 7.87
C GLN A 101 24.89 14.15 7.80
N GLY A 102 24.25 13.97 6.65
CA GLY A 102 23.24 12.94 6.45
C GLY A 102 23.09 12.48 5.01
N ASP A 103 22.35 11.39 4.85
CA ASP A 103 21.94 10.88 3.54
C ASP A 103 20.92 11.84 2.93
N VAL A 104 20.97 11.99 1.60
CA VAL A 104 20.03 12.84 0.86
C VAL A 104 19.19 11.97 -0.05
N ARG A 105 17.88 11.99 0.16
CA ARG A 105 16.92 11.33 -0.72
C ARG A 105 16.39 12.34 -1.74
N MET A 106 16.36 11.92 -3.00
CA MET A 106 15.67 12.63 -4.06
C MET A 106 14.53 11.76 -4.55
N GLU A 107 13.34 12.34 -4.61
CA GLU A 107 12.16 11.65 -5.11
C GLU A 107 11.19 12.61 -5.79
N ARG A 108 10.36 12.06 -6.67
CA ARG A 108 9.21 12.78 -7.21
C ARG A 108 8.02 12.47 -6.32
N VAL A 109 7.44 13.51 -5.73
CA VAL A 109 6.25 13.40 -4.89
C VAL A 109 5.03 13.83 -5.68
N TYR A 110 3.91 13.20 -5.37
CA TYR A 110 2.62 13.48 -5.99
C TYR A 110 1.60 13.81 -4.90
N PRO A 111 0.66 14.71 -5.18
CA PRO A 111 -0.35 15.09 -4.21
C PRO A 111 -1.28 13.89 -3.99
N ASN A 112 -1.30 13.38 -2.75
CA ASN A 112 -2.23 12.37 -2.26
C ASN A 112 -3.08 12.98 -1.14
N ASP A 113 -4.20 12.33 -0.77
CA ASP A 113 -5.20 12.79 0.22
C ASP A 113 -4.66 13.23 1.61
N ASP A 114 -3.39 12.99 1.92
CA ASP A 114 -2.79 13.20 3.24
C ASP A 114 -1.90 14.46 3.38
N LEU A 115 -1.69 15.26 2.32
CA LEU A 115 -0.86 16.50 2.33
C LEU A 115 0.44 16.39 3.15
N GLN A 116 1.07 15.22 3.13
CA GLN A 116 2.22 14.89 3.97
C GLN A 116 3.39 15.89 3.86
N TRP A 117 3.45 16.63 2.74
CA TRP A 117 4.55 17.50 2.38
C TRP A 117 4.12 18.94 2.05
N GLY A 118 2.89 19.34 2.39
CA GLY A 118 2.42 20.73 2.36
C GLY A 118 2.11 21.33 1.00
N SER A 119 2.25 20.57 -0.09
CA SER A 119 1.89 21.00 -1.44
C SER A 119 0.77 20.15 -2.02
N THR A 120 -0.16 20.79 -2.72
CA THR A 120 -1.19 20.16 -3.56
C THR A 120 -0.68 19.85 -4.96
N ARG A 121 0.55 20.24 -5.30
CA ARG A 121 1.16 20.03 -6.60
C ARG A 121 2.16 18.88 -6.57
N PRO A 122 2.34 18.16 -7.70
CA PRO A 122 3.49 17.28 -7.84
C PRO A 122 4.77 18.09 -7.68
N ALA A 123 5.80 17.52 -7.07
CA ALA A 123 7.07 18.21 -6.88
C ALA A 123 8.27 17.27 -7.01
N LEU A 124 9.42 17.84 -7.34
CA LEU A 124 10.71 17.18 -7.12
C LEU A 124 11.18 17.55 -5.71
N GLN A 125 11.32 16.55 -4.86
CA GLN A 125 11.69 16.71 -3.45
C GLN A 125 13.11 16.21 -3.18
N PHE A 126 13.81 16.97 -2.34
CA PHE A 126 15.10 16.62 -1.75
C PHE A 126 14.96 16.64 -0.23
N GLU A 127 15.19 15.52 0.42
CA GLU A 127 15.07 15.38 1.86
C GLU A 127 16.45 15.10 2.46
N HIS A 128 16.84 15.97 3.39
CA HIS A 128 18.08 15.91 4.14
C HIS A 128 17.77 15.57 5.59
N TRP A 129 18.21 14.39 6.04
CA TRP A 129 18.09 14.02 7.45
C TRP A 129 19.34 14.41 8.23
N VAL A 130 19.14 14.82 9.47
CA VAL A 130 20.22 14.91 10.46
C VAL A 130 20.20 13.67 11.33
N ARG A 131 21.27 13.49 12.12
CA ARG A 131 21.25 12.44 13.13
C ARG A 131 20.29 12.81 14.25
N GLU A 132 19.63 11.81 14.82
CA GLU A 132 18.66 11.99 15.90
C GLU A 132 19.26 12.73 17.11
N ASP A 133 20.56 12.55 17.39
CA ASP A 133 21.28 13.24 18.47
C ASP A 133 21.65 14.70 18.17
N GLU A 134 21.44 15.16 16.93
CA GLU A 134 21.67 16.54 16.50
C GLU A 134 20.35 17.36 16.49
N ILE A 135 19.19 16.70 16.58
CA ILE A 135 17.88 17.35 16.63
C ILE A 135 17.75 18.14 17.94
N PRO A 136 17.43 19.44 17.91
CA PRO A 136 17.24 20.21 19.12
C PRO A 136 16.00 19.72 19.90
N GLU A 137 16.17 19.45 21.20
CA GLU A 137 15.06 19.07 22.08
C GLU A 137 14.18 20.29 22.37
N LEU A 138 12.90 20.22 21.97
CA LEU A 138 11.87 21.18 22.34
C LEU A 138 11.08 20.67 23.55
N SER A 139 10.65 21.56 24.44
CA SER A 139 9.63 21.21 25.44
C SER A 139 8.28 20.92 24.78
N ASP A 140 7.45 20.06 25.39
CA ASP A 140 6.12 19.69 24.87
C ASP A 140 5.29 20.91 24.43
N ASP A 141 5.33 22.00 25.19
CA ASP A 141 4.61 23.24 24.87
C ASP A 141 5.19 23.96 23.63
N GLN A 142 6.52 24.00 23.48
CA GLN A 142 7.18 24.61 22.32
C GLN A 142 6.92 23.78 21.08
N GLN A 143 7.06 22.46 21.19
CA GLN A 143 6.86 21.53 20.11
C GLN A 143 5.42 21.62 19.59
N ALA A 144 4.43 21.50 20.47
CA ALA A 144 3.02 21.59 20.09
C ALA A 144 2.70 22.91 19.38
N LYS A 145 3.24 24.04 19.88
CA LYS A 145 2.97 25.34 19.28
C LYS A 145 3.69 25.56 17.95
N ALA A 146 4.94 25.11 17.83
CA ALA A 146 5.68 25.16 16.57
C ALA A 146 4.99 24.28 15.51
N HIS A 147 4.55 23.07 15.86
CA HIS A 147 3.83 22.18 14.97
C HIS A 147 2.50 22.79 14.50
N GLU A 148 1.73 23.41 15.41
CA GLU A 148 0.49 24.12 15.06
C GLU A 148 0.76 25.22 14.02
N ILE A 149 1.82 26.02 14.19
CA ILE A 149 2.16 27.09 13.24
C ILE A 149 2.57 26.50 11.88
N VAL A 150 3.38 25.43 11.86
CA VAL A 150 3.79 24.78 10.61
C VAL A 150 2.58 24.21 9.87
N GLU A 151 1.66 23.58 10.58
CA GLU A 151 0.41 23.08 10.00
C GLU A 151 -0.46 24.23 9.46
N GLU A 152 -0.53 25.36 10.16
CA GLU A 152 -1.28 26.54 9.70
C GLU A 152 -0.66 27.20 8.45
N GLU A 153 0.67 27.31 8.38
CA GLU A 153 1.38 28.01 7.29
C GLU A 153 1.46 27.16 6.01
N ILE A 154 1.73 25.86 6.14
CA ILE A 154 2.02 24.98 4.99
C ILE A 154 1.22 23.68 5.00
N GLY A 155 0.33 23.44 5.96
CA GLY A 155 -0.51 22.23 6.00
C GLY A 155 0.23 20.95 6.43
N VAL A 156 1.48 21.04 6.88
CA VAL A 156 2.28 19.87 7.30
C VAL A 156 2.08 19.58 8.79
N ASP A 157 1.54 18.40 9.11
CA ASP A 157 1.41 17.92 10.49
C ASP A 157 2.71 17.25 10.98
N LEU A 158 3.62 18.05 11.54
CA LEU A 158 4.86 17.55 12.15
C LEU A 158 4.64 16.62 13.36
N THR A 159 3.44 16.57 13.93
CA THR A 159 3.10 15.62 15.01
C THR A 159 2.87 14.23 14.44
N ARG A 160 2.25 14.13 13.27
CA ARG A 160 2.06 12.87 12.53
C ARG A 160 3.37 12.39 11.91
N TYR A 161 4.22 13.30 11.43
CA TYR A 161 5.44 13.00 10.68
C TYR A 161 6.73 13.33 11.47
N HIS A 162 7.00 12.53 12.51
CA HIS A 162 8.17 12.69 13.37
C HIS A 162 9.52 12.52 12.65
N ASP A 163 9.55 11.79 11.54
CA ASP A 163 10.74 11.59 10.72
C ASP A 163 11.27 12.88 10.06
N TYR A 164 10.48 13.97 10.08
CA TYR A 164 10.92 15.29 9.61
C TYR A 164 11.60 16.15 10.67
N TRP A 165 11.65 15.68 11.92
CA TRP A 165 12.32 16.45 12.95
C TRP A 165 13.82 16.47 12.68
N GLY A 166 14.37 17.68 12.64
CA GLY A 166 15.72 17.99 12.21
C GLY A 166 15.94 18.00 10.69
N SER A 167 14.91 17.69 9.90
CA SER A 167 15.07 17.55 8.45
C SER A 167 15.04 18.90 7.73
N LEU A 168 15.82 18.99 6.65
CA LEU A 168 15.71 20.03 5.62
C LEU A 168 15.08 19.41 4.38
N VAL A 169 13.90 19.90 4.02
CA VAL A 169 13.15 19.48 2.83
C VAL A 169 13.22 20.60 1.80
N ILE A 170 13.52 20.27 0.55
CA ILE A 170 13.51 21.22 -0.56
C ILE A 170 12.59 20.68 -1.65
N GLN A 171 11.64 21.50 -2.09
CA GLN A 171 10.62 21.14 -3.06
C GLN A 171 10.62 22.14 -4.21
N PHE A 172 10.58 21.61 -5.43
CA PHE A 172 10.24 22.39 -6.62
C PHE A 172 8.96 21.82 -7.23
N GLU A 173 7.87 22.57 -7.11
CA GLU A 173 6.57 22.16 -7.63
C GLU A 173 6.57 22.15 -9.16
N ASP A 174 5.79 21.24 -9.74
CA ASP A 174 5.58 21.12 -11.17
C ASP A 174 4.44 22.05 -11.60
N PHE A 175 4.77 23.27 -12.04
CA PHE A 175 3.78 24.27 -12.46
C PHE A 175 3.09 23.92 -13.78
N ARG A 176 3.55 22.88 -14.49
CA ARG A 176 2.85 22.34 -15.67
C ARG A 176 1.49 21.76 -15.31
N VAL A 177 1.32 21.35 -14.04
CA VAL A 177 0.12 20.65 -13.58
C VAL A 177 -0.37 21.24 -12.26
N ASP A 178 -1.66 21.53 -12.19
CA ASP A 178 -2.39 21.70 -10.94
C ASP A 178 -3.44 20.59 -10.84
N ALA A 179 -3.58 19.95 -9.68
CA ALA A 179 -4.56 18.90 -9.50
C ALA A 179 -5.39 19.14 -8.25
N GLU A 180 -6.71 19.10 -8.46
CA GLU A 180 -7.68 19.22 -7.38
C GLU A 180 -8.37 17.88 -7.15
N PHE A 181 -8.50 17.55 -5.87
CA PHE A 181 -9.18 16.35 -5.40
C PHE A 181 -10.50 16.75 -4.73
N ASP A 182 -11.60 16.44 -5.41
CA ASP A 182 -12.95 16.39 -4.83
C ASP A 182 -13.58 15.07 -5.32
N ASN A 183 -14.90 14.98 -5.38
CA ASN A 183 -15.68 13.87 -5.95
C ASN A 183 -15.34 13.53 -7.43
N GLN A 184 -14.40 14.25 -8.06
CA GLN A 184 -13.82 13.99 -9.37
C GLN A 184 -12.32 14.31 -9.34
N TRP A 185 -11.50 13.55 -10.08
CA TRP A 185 -10.09 13.90 -10.26
C TRP A 185 -9.97 14.91 -11.40
N ARG A 186 -9.57 16.14 -11.05
CA ARG A 186 -9.38 17.23 -12.00
C ARG A 186 -7.90 17.57 -12.11
N VAL A 187 -7.41 17.66 -13.34
CA VAL A 187 -6.04 18.03 -13.65
C VAL A 187 -6.07 19.23 -14.60
N ASP A 188 -5.64 20.40 -14.11
CA ASP A 188 -5.49 21.61 -14.88
C ASP A 188 -4.05 21.71 -15.39
N LEU A 189 -3.88 21.79 -16.72
CA LEU A 189 -2.59 21.85 -17.39
C LEU A 189 -2.28 23.28 -17.84
N ASN A 190 -1.07 23.73 -17.55
CA ASN A 190 -0.60 25.04 -17.99
C ASN A 190 -0.30 25.02 -19.50
N ALA A 191 -1.15 25.70 -20.28
CA ALA A 191 -1.06 25.75 -21.73
C ALA A 191 0.18 26.51 -22.25
N ASP A 192 0.82 27.33 -21.42
CA ASP A 192 2.05 28.03 -21.79
C ASP A 192 3.27 27.10 -21.68
N LEU A 193 3.20 26.03 -20.88
CA LEU A 193 4.30 25.09 -20.62
C LEU A 193 4.13 23.73 -21.33
N VAL A 194 2.91 23.35 -21.69
CA VAL A 194 2.59 22.00 -22.19
C VAL A 194 1.83 22.08 -23.49
N SER A 195 2.15 21.25 -24.49
CA SER A 195 1.32 21.10 -25.70
C SER A 195 0.29 19.99 -25.49
N ARG A 196 -0.96 20.22 -25.91
CA ARG A 196 -2.04 19.21 -25.80
C ARG A 196 -1.71 17.88 -26.51
N GLU A 197 -0.91 17.91 -27.57
CA GLU A 197 -0.54 16.70 -28.32
C GLU A 197 0.48 15.81 -27.58
N ASP A 198 1.15 16.38 -26.58
CA ASP A 198 2.17 15.69 -25.77
C ASP A 198 1.58 15.06 -24.51
N VAL A 199 0.30 15.31 -24.24
CA VAL A 199 -0.42 14.84 -23.05
C VAL A 199 -1.08 13.51 -23.32
N ALA A 200 -0.82 12.53 -22.46
CA ALA A 200 -1.56 11.29 -22.39
C ALA A 200 -2.03 11.04 -20.95
N VAL A 201 -3.20 10.44 -20.78
CA VAL A 201 -3.62 9.93 -19.47
C VAL A 201 -3.76 8.43 -19.57
N VAL A 202 -3.18 7.73 -18.61
CA VAL A 202 -3.18 6.27 -18.58
C VAL A 202 -3.68 5.77 -17.25
N LEU A 203 -4.46 4.71 -17.28
CA LEU A 203 -4.76 3.89 -16.11
C LEU A 203 -3.72 2.76 -16.05
N GLU A 204 -2.95 2.71 -14.98
CA GLU A 204 -2.12 1.55 -14.65
C GLU A 204 -2.78 0.72 -13.56
N ARG A 205 -2.70 -0.60 -13.70
CA ARG A 205 -3.08 -1.56 -12.67
C ARG A 205 -1.85 -2.32 -12.26
N ARG A 206 -1.55 -2.33 -10.96
CA ARG A 206 -0.35 -2.95 -10.41
C ARG A 206 -0.68 -3.98 -9.35
N GLU A 207 0.21 -4.95 -9.18
CA GLU A 207 0.21 -5.90 -8.08
C GLU A 207 1.54 -5.76 -7.33
N TYR A 208 1.46 -5.20 -6.12
CA TYR A 208 2.58 -4.87 -5.24
C TYR A 208 3.68 -4.07 -5.95
N GLY A 209 3.28 -3.00 -6.66
CA GLY A 209 4.17 -2.17 -7.47
C GLY A 209 4.52 -2.72 -8.85
N GLU A 210 4.26 -4.00 -9.16
CA GLU A 210 4.50 -4.56 -10.50
C GLU A 210 3.36 -4.21 -11.46
N LEU A 211 3.70 -3.64 -12.62
CA LEU A 211 2.72 -3.32 -13.66
C LEU A 211 2.10 -4.58 -14.27
N LEU A 212 0.80 -4.78 -14.04
CA LEU A 212 0.03 -5.86 -14.67
C LEU A 212 -0.54 -5.43 -16.02
N TRP A 213 -1.07 -4.21 -16.06
CA TRP A 213 -1.85 -3.73 -17.19
C TRP A 213 -1.83 -2.20 -17.27
N GLN A 214 -1.91 -1.66 -18.48
CA GLN A 214 -1.97 -0.22 -18.73
C GLN A 214 -2.91 0.09 -19.90
N ASP A 215 -3.87 0.99 -19.68
CA ASP A 215 -4.81 1.49 -20.69
C ASP A 215 -4.65 2.99 -20.88
N SER A 216 -4.72 3.48 -22.12
CA SER A 216 -4.87 4.92 -22.38
C SER A 216 -6.33 5.34 -22.21
N ILE A 217 -6.56 6.45 -21.51
CA ILE A 217 -7.89 7.04 -21.35
C ILE A 217 -8.13 7.98 -22.53
N GLU A 218 -9.16 7.68 -23.32
CA GLU A 218 -9.61 8.54 -24.40
C GLU A 218 -10.57 9.62 -23.85
N PHE A 219 -10.38 10.86 -24.29
CA PHE A 219 -11.21 12.01 -23.91
C PHE A 219 -12.18 12.32 -25.04
N GLU A 220 -13.48 12.24 -24.76
CA GLU A 220 -14.54 12.58 -25.70
C GLU A 220 -15.41 13.72 -25.14
N GLU A 221 -15.97 14.56 -26.02
CA GLU A 221 -16.74 15.74 -25.60
C GLU A 221 -18.11 15.43 -24.96
N ASP A 222 -18.61 14.17 -25.01
CA ASP A 222 -20.02 13.91 -24.65
C ASP A 222 -20.38 12.46 -24.24
N SER A 223 -19.41 11.61 -23.87
CA SER A 223 -19.72 10.23 -23.47
C SER A 223 -20.17 10.17 -22.01
N GLY A 224 -21.45 9.87 -21.77
CA GLY A 224 -21.91 9.58 -20.41
C GLY A 224 -21.26 8.29 -19.90
N GLY A 225 -20.39 8.39 -18.89
CA GLY A 225 -19.78 7.23 -18.24
C GLY A 225 -20.82 6.24 -17.70
N GLY A 226 -20.51 4.94 -17.77
CA GLY A 226 -21.31 3.90 -17.13
C GLY A 226 -21.39 4.06 -15.61
N GLU A 227 -22.40 3.45 -14.99
CA GLU A 227 -22.55 3.41 -13.52
C GLU A 227 -21.32 2.75 -12.88
N GLY A 228 -20.53 3.53 -12.12
CA GLY A 228 -19.28 3.08 -11.51
C GLY A 228 -17.98 3.49 -12.24
N ALA A 229 -18.07 4.20 -13.37
CA ALA A 229 -16.89 4.77 -14.03
C ALA A 229 -16.30 5.93 -13.22
N ARG A 230 -14.97 5.98 -13.12
CA ARG A 230 -14.26 7.14 -12.57
C ARG A 230 -14.17 8.23 -13.63
N LYS A 231 -14.55 9.44 -13.24
CA LYS A 231 -14.47 10.63 -14.09
C LYS A 231 -13.11 11.29 -13.89
N VAL A 232 -12.40 11.50 -14.99
CA VAL A 232 -11.16 12.28 -15.05
C VAL A 232 -11.42 13.52 -15.89
N VAL A 233 -11.15 14.70 -15.35
CA VAL A 233 -11.28 15.96 -16.09
C VAL A 233 -9.89 16.52 -16.33
N ILE A 234 -9.53 16.77 -17.59
CA ILE A 234 -8.36 17.58 -17.92
C ILE A 234 -8.85 18.95 -18.37
N SER A 235 -8.38 20.02 -17.76
CA SER A 235 -8.48 21.36 -18.33
C SER A 235 -7.18 21.76 -18.98
N TYR A 236 -7.25 22.39 -20.14
CA TYR A 236 -6.10 22.93 -20.85
C TYR A 236 -6.38 24.37 -21.24
N GLY A 237 -5.74 25.33 -20.56
CA GLY A 237 -5.98 26.76 -20.83
C GLY A 237 -7.44 27.20 -20.64
N GLY A 238 -8.20 26.49 -19.78
CA GLY A 238 -9.62 26.71 -19.55
C GLY A 238 -10.56 25.89 -20.45
N ASP A 239 -10.05 25.22 -21.48
CA ASP A 239 -10.81 24.26 -22.28
C ASP A 239 -10.82 22.90 -21.58
N GLU A 240 -11.99 22.46 -21.11
CA GLU A 240 -12.14 21.18 -20.41
C GLU A 240 -12.40 20.02 -21.38
N SER A 241 -11.80 18.87 -21.08
CA SER A 241 -12.06 17.59 -21.73
C SER A 241 -12.28 16.54 -20.64
N THR A 242 -13.34 15.74 -20.79
CA THR A 242 -13.68 14.71 -19.81
C THR A 242 -13.35 13.33 -20.38
N GLY A 243 -12.63 12.55 -19.59
CA GLY A 243 -12.35 11.15 -19.84
C GLY A 243 -13.08 10.31 -18.80
N PHE A 244 -13.53 9.13 -19.21
CA PHE A 244 -14.12 8.15 -18.29
C PHE A 244 -13.26 6.91 -18.28
N CYS A 245 -12.96 6.44 -17.08
CA CYS A 245 -12.26 5.20 -16.86
C CYS A 245 -13.24 4.22 -16.23
N GLU A 246 -13.62 3.17 -16.96
CA GLU A 246 -14.39 2.09 -16.36
C GLU A 246 -13.51 1.37 -15.33
N VAL A 247 -13.97 1.40 -14.07
CA VAL A 247 -13.39 0.57 -13.02
C VAL A 247 -13.90 -0.84 -13.23
N GLU A 248 -13.34 -1.54 -14.23
CA GLU A 248 -13.49 -2.98 -14.27
C GLU A 248 -12.81 -3.55 -13.02
N GLN A 249 -13.51 -4.46 -12.31
CA GLN A 249 -12.92 -5.21 -11.20
C GLN A 249 -11.72 -5.98 -11.73
N ALA A 250 -10.53 -5.39 -11.59
CA ALA A 250 -9.31 -6.01 -12.04
C ALA A 250 -8.99 -7.17 -11.09
N ASN A 251 -9.28 -8.39 -11.56
CA ASN A 251 -9.00 -9.61 -10.83
C ASN A 251 -7.48 -9.76 -10.63
N GLY A 252 -6.97 -9.24 -9.51
CA GLY A 252 -5.57 -9.41 -9.07
C GLY A 252 -4.81 -8.14 -8.71
N SER A 253 -5.23 -6.95 -9.15
CA SER A 253 -4.49 -5.74 -8.80
C SER A 253 -4.55 -5.45 -7.29
N SER A 254 -3.44 -4.97 -6.72
CA SER A 254 -3.39 -4.33 -5.41
C SER A 254 -3.59 -2.82 -5.52
N GLU A 255 -3.22 -2.24 -6.66
CA GLU A 255 -3.16 -0.81 -6.90
C GLU A 255 -3.79 -0.48 -8.26
N GLU A 256 -4.52 0.63 -8.30
CA GLU A 256 -4.95 1.29 -9.53
C GLU A 256 -4.46 2.72 -9.47
N LEU A 257 -3.71 3.12 -10.48
CA LEU A 257 -3.10 4.44 -10.61
C LEU A 257 -3.65 5.07 -11.87
N ILE A 258 -4.16 6.29 -11.80
CA ILE A 258 -4.33 7.09 -13.01
C ILE A 258 -3.19 8.08 -13.09
N LYS A 259 -2.50 8.11 -14.22
CA LYS A 259 -1.32 8.95 -14.45
C LYS A 259 -1.56 9.91 -15.59
N VAL A 260 -1.13 11.15 -15.40
CA VAL A 260 -0.96 12.11 -16.48
C VAL A 260 0.49 12.07 -16.92
N LEU A 261 0.69 11.84 -18.21
CA LEU A 261 1.99 11.77 -18.86
C LEU A 261 2.15 12.99 -19.78
N ILE A 262 3.30 13.64 -19.73
CA ILE A 262 3.72 14.64 -20.73
C ILE A 262 4.99 14.11 -21.40
N ASN A 263 4.98 13.97 -22.72
CA ASN A 263 6.10 13.38 -23.48
C ASN A 263 6.50 11.97 -23.00
N GLY A 264 5.55 11.22 -22.43
CA GLY A 264 5.75 9.89 -21.87
C GLY A 264 6.26 9.88 -20.42
N GLU A 265 6.51 11.03 -19.81
CA GLU A 265 6.93 11.14 -18.40
C GLU A 265 5.76 11.42 -17.48
N THR A 266 5.67 10.73 -16.34
CA THR A 266 4.59 10.91 -15.37
C THR A 266 4.69 12.24 -14.65
N VAL A 267 3.82 13.17 -15.00
CA VAL A 267 3.77 14.51 -14.39
C VAL A 267 2.83 14.61 -13.21
N ASN A 268 1.81 13.76 -13.18
CA ASN A 268 0.93 13.62 -12.04
C ASN A 268 0.42 12.18 -11.97
N GLN A 269 0.08 11.70 -10.77
CA GLN A 269 -0.59 10.44 -10.59
C GLN A 269 -1.55 10.52 -9.41
N GLN A 270 -2.62 9.74 -9.49
CA GLN A 270 -3.52 9.51 -8.39
C GLN A 270 -3.65 8.02 -8.10
N ASP A 271 -3.47 7.69 -6.82
CA ASP A 271 -3.69 6.36 -6.30
C ASP A 271 -5.16 6.20 -5.95
N PHE A 272 -5.76 5.12 -6.41
CA PHE A 272 -7.12 4.78 -6.04
C PHE A 272 -7.13 3.56 -5.16
N SER A 273 -7.90 3.65 -4.08
CA SER A 273 -8.20 2.50 -3.23
C SER A 273 -8.81 1.39 -4.08
N VAL A 274 -8.05 0.33 -4.28
CA VAL A 274 -8.57 -0.89 -4.88
C VAL A 274 -9.37 -1.59 -3.79
N ALA A 275 -10.68 -1.39 -3.82
CA ALA A 275 -11.58 -2.24 -3.05
C ALA A 275 -11.47 -3.65 -3.64
N ARG A 276 -10.57 -4.47 -3.09
CA ARG A 276 -10.57 -5.91 -3.33
C ARG A 276 -11.90 -6.41 -2.78
N ARG A 277 -12.88 -6.57 -3.66
CA ARG A 277 -14.07 -7.32 -3.32
C ARG A 277 -13.65 -8.78 -3.24
N VAL A 278 -13.14 -9.18 -2.08
CA VAL A 278 -13.05 -10.59 -1.71
C VAL A 278 -14.48 -11.03 -1.51
N VAL A 279 -15.14 -11.46 -2.58
CA VAL A 279 -16.43 -12.13 -2.50
C VAL A 279 -16.17 -13.51 -1.94
N THR A 280 -16.16 -13.61 -0.61
CA THR A 280 -16.33 -14.91 0.04
C THR A 280 -17.83 -15.20 0.05
N ASP A 281 -18.36 -15.78 -1.02
CA ASP A 281 -19.73 -16.29 -1.04
C ASP A 281 -19.82 -17.54 -0.14
N ILE A 282 -19.91 -17.32 1.16
CA ILE A 282 -20.26 -18.38 2.11
C ILE A 282 -21.78 -18.53 2.07
N THR A 283 -22.27 -19.38 1.16
CA THR A 283 -23.68 -19.78 1.16
C THR A 283 -23.95 -20.64 2.41
N ILE A 284 -24.38 -20.01 3.51
CA ILE A 284 -24.91 -20.72 4.67
C ILE A 284 -26.31 -21.18 4.30
N GLY A 285 -26.42 -22.40 3.78
CA GLY A 285 -27.70 -23.08 3.54
C GLY A 285 -28.42 -23.37 4.85
N GLY A 286 -29.12 -22.39 5.40
CA GLY A 286 -30.11 -22.58 6.45
C GLY A 286 -31.44 -22.95 5.81
N THR A 287 -31.91 -24.17 6.00
CA THR A 287 -33.34 -24.49 5.81
C THR A 287 -34.14 -23.78 6.90
N GLY A 288 -34.44 -22.52 6.69
CA GLY A 288 -35.33 -21.71 7.54
C GLY A 288 -36.30 -20.98 6.63
N GLN A 289 -37.58 -21.30 6.78
CA GLN A 289 -38.66 -20.67 6.03
C GLN A 289 -38.58 -19.14 6.14
N SER A 290 -38.78 -18.51 4.98
CA SER A 290 -39.08 -17.10 4.84
C SER A 290 -40.22 -16.69 5.77
N ASP A 291 -39.99 -15.70 6.63
CA ASP A 291 -41.01 -14.75 7.00
C ASP A 291 -40.39 -13.41 7.43
N SER A 292 -40.92 -12.35 6.83
CA SER A 292 -40.82 -10.91 7.13
C SER A 292 -39.46 -10.20 7.04
N SER A 293 -39.36 -9.36 6.00
CA SER A 293 -38.80 -8.00 5.96
C SER A 293 -37.98 -7.51 7.15
N SER A 294 -36.70 -7.29 6.91
CA SER A 294 -35.96 -6.17 7.49
C SER A 294 -35.03 -5.61 6.41
N ASP A 295 -35.38 -4.43 5.90
CA ASP A 295 -34.40 -3.49 5.34
C ASP A 295 -33.45 -3.14 6.48
N GLU A 296 -32.35 -3.88 6.60
CA GLU A 296 -31.19 -3.47 7.39
C GLU A 296 -29.98 -3.68 6.50
N ASP A 297 -29.38 -2.56 6.11
CA ASP A 297 -28.09 -2.51 5.44
C ASP A 297 -27.05 -3.37 6.20
N PRO A 298 -26.05 -3.95 5.51
CA PRO A 298 -24.95 -4.62 6.20
C PRO A 298 -24.35 -3.67 7.24
N PRO A 299 -24.00 -4.15 8.45
CA PRO A 299 -23.52 -3.27 9.50
C PRO A 299 -22.28 -2.52 9.04
N GLU A 300 -22.29 -1.19 9.23
CA GLU A 300 -21.11 -0.34 9.10
C GLU A 300 -19.95 -0.96 9.88
N LEU A 301 -18.82 -1.15 9.20
CA LEU A 301 -17.62 -1.73 9.80
C LEU A 301 -16.94 -0.83 10.82
N TYR A 302 -17.48 0.37 11.09
CA TYR A 302 -17.06 1.26 12.16
C TYR A 302 -18.26 2.04 12.69
N PRO A 303 -18.75 1.78 13.91
CA PRO A 303 -19.51 2.80 14.60
C PRO A 303 -18.52 3.85 15.09
N GLU A 304 -18.88 5.12 14.91
CA GLU A 304 -18.20 6.29 15.47
C GLU A 304 -17.61 6.01 16.87
N SER A 305 -16.31 6.22 17.02
CA SER A 305 -15.71 6.41 18.33
C SER A 305 -14.81 7.63 18.31
N ASP A 306 -15.36 8.71 18.87
CA ASP A 306 -14.63 9.73 19.60
C ASP A 306 -13.51 9.11 20.46
N LEU A 307 -12.40 9.85 20.52
CA LEU A 307 -11.33 9.79 21.53
C LEU A 307 -10.32 8.64 21.41
N SER A 308 -9.11 9.05 21.02
CA SER A 308 -7.80 8.50 21.42
C SER A 308 -7.47 7.06 21.00
N GLY A 309 -6.64 6.95 19.95
CA GLY A 309 -5.79 5.78 19.72
C GLY A 309 -6.20 4.92 18.53
N HIS A 310 -5.85 5.37 17.33
CA HIS A 310 -5.80 4.49 16.15
C HIS A 310 -4.67 3.46 16.34
N PRO A 311 -4.89 2.16 16.08
CA PRO A 311 -3.81 1.25 15.78
C PRO A 311 -3.40 1.44 14.32
N THR A 312 -2.40 2.28 14.09
CA THR A 312 -1.70 2.39 12.80
C THR A 312 -1.01 1.06 12.51
N ILE A 313 -1.37 0.38 11.42
CA ILE A 313 -0.59 -0.75 10.90
C ILE A 313 0.51 -0.15 10.03
N VAL A 314 1.65 0.11 10.65
CA VAL A 314 2.89 0.45 9.94
C VAL A 314 3.50 -0.84 9.40
N ALA A 315 3.62 -0.94 8.08
CA ALA A 315 4.43 -1.96 7.42
C ALA A 315 5.85 -1.39 7.23
N GLY A 316 6.80 -1.92 7.98
CA GLY A 316 8.20 -1.50 7.98
C GLY A 316 9.01 -2.32 9.00
N GLU A 317 10.29 -2.49 8.75
CA GLU A 317 11.12 -3.67 9.04
C GLU A 317 11.24 -4.21 10.48
N GLN A 318 11.44 -5.54 10.51
CA GLN A 318 12.07 -6.38 11.53
C GLN A 318 11.31 -6.78 12.83
N ILE A 319 11.46 -8.08 13.11
CA ILE A 319 11.29 -8.80 14.39
C ILE A 319 9.92 -9.46 14.62
N TRP A 320 9.93 -10.77 14.34
CA TRP A 320 9.48 -11.84 15.24
C TRP A 320 8.79 -11.35 16.52
N ASP A 321 7.49 -11.20 16.45
CA ASP A 321 6.68 -11.47 17.62
C ASP A 321 5.39 -12.15 17.19
N LYS A 322 4.95 -13.07 18.03
CA LYS A 322 3.63 -13.68 17.96
C LYS A 322 2.60 -12.57 18.20
N ARG A 323 2.32 -11.75 17.19
CA ARG A 323 1.46 -10.57 17.34
C ARG A 323 0.02 -11.03 17.52
N LYS A 324 -0.63 -10.51 18.56
CA LYS A 324 -2.07 -10.67 18.78
C LYS A 324 -2.79 -10.00 17.62
N ILE A 325 -3.49 -10.77 16.80
CA ILE A 325 -4.52 -10.23 15.93
C ILE A 325 -5.79 -10.15 16.79
N ASP A 326 -6.20 -8.94 17.15
CA ASP A 326 -7.40 -8.70 17.95
C ASP A 326 -8.59 -8.52 17.00
N PHE A 327 -9.47 -9.53 16.95
CA PHE A 327 -10.67 -9.51 16.11
C PHE A 327 -11.85 -8.79 16.79
N GLY A 328 -11.61 -8.07 17.89
CA GLY A 328 -12.64 -7.60 18.80
C GLY A 328 -13.21 -8.75 19.66
N GLY A 329 -13.67 -8.40 20.87
CA GLY A 329 -14.24 -9.36 21.83
C GLY A 329 -13.23 -10.10 22.73
N GLY A 330 -11.94 -9.72 22.73
CA GLY A 330 -10.94 -10.28 23.64
C GLY A 330 -10.41 -11.67 23.25
N THR A 331 -10.65 -12.11 22.02
CA THR A 331 -10.05 -13.34 21.47
C THR A 331 -8.77 -13.02 20.71
N THR A 332 -7.70 -13.74 21.07
CA THR A 332 -6.38 -13.60 20.44
C THR A 332 -6.10 -14.83 19.60
N SER A 333 -5.70 -14.63 18.34
CA SER A 333 -5.27 -15.71 17.46
C SER A 333 -3.76 -15.64 17.18
N ARG A 334 -3.21 -16.75 16.71
CA ARG A 334 -1.84 -16.79 16.18
C ARG A 334 -1.86 -16.30 14.74
N GLY A 335 -0.86 -15.53 14.34
CA GLY A 335 -0.65 -15.22 12.93
C GLY A 335 0.81 -14.94 12.63
N TRP A 336 1.14 -15.00 11.35
CA TRP A 336 2.43 -14.67 10.79
C TRP A 336 2.24 -13.73 9.61
N ILE A 337 3.19 -12.82 9.45
CA ILE A 337 3.36 -12.04 8.24
C ILE A 337 4.64 -12.59 7.60
N THR A 338 4.54 -13.12 6.40
CA THR A 338 5.67 -13.58 5.59
C THR A 338 6.05 -12.45 4.65
N GLU A 339 7.35 -12.24 4.44
CA GLU A 339 7.90 -11.33 3.43
C GLU A 339 8.47 -12.16 2.27
N ALA A 340 8.63 -11.57 1.09
CA ALA A 340 9.30 -12.22 -0.03
C ALA A 340 10.73 -12.63 0.36
N GLU A 341 11.16 -13.82 -0.06
CA GLU A 341 12.45 -14.48 0.21
C GLU A 341 12.69 -14.86 1.68
N SER A 342 11.64 -14.87 2.51
CA SER A 342 11.78 -15.07 3.95
C SER A 342 11.55 -16.53 4.38
N ALA A 343 12.49 -17.10 5.15
CA ALA A 343 12.34 -18.37 5.88
C ALA A 343 11.23 -18.35 6.97
N VAL A 344 10.36 -17.33 6.97
CA VAL A 344 9.19 -17.22 7.85
C VAL A 344 8.06 -18.11 7.37
N ALA A 345 7.83 -18.22 6.05
CA ALA A 345 6.80 -19.07 5.49
C ALA A 345 7.00 -20.54 5.91
N ASP A 346 8.22 -21.05 5.69
CA ASP A 346 8.61 -22.40 6.11
C ASP A 346 8.39 -22.62 7.61
N ARG A 347 8.79 -21.65 8.45
CA ARG A 347 8.60 -21.72 9.91
C ARG A 347 7.14 -21.69 10.35
N ALA A 348 6.30 -20.94 9.64
CA ALA A 348 4.86 -20.89 9.88
C ALA A 348 4.21 -22.24 9.53
N LEU A 349 4.52 -22.77 8.33
CA LEU A 349 4.05 -24.08 7.89
C LEU A 349 4.54 -25.20 8.82
N ASP A 350 5.81 -25.21 9.19
CA ASP A 350 6.40 -26.08 10.22
C ASP A 350 5.59 -26.04 11.53
N SER A 351 5.19 -24.84 11.97
CA SER A 351 4.42 -24.68 13.18
C SER A 351 3.01 -25.24 13.05
N ILE A 352 2.39 -25.12 11.87
CA ILE A 352 1.06 -25.67 11.58
C ILE A 352 1.14 -27.19 11.49
N GLN A 353 2.15 -27.73 10.82
CA GLN A 353 2.39 -29.16 10.63
C GLN A 353 2.62 -29.87 11.95
N ARG A 354 3.38 -29.28 12.88
CA ARG A 354 3.55 -29.81 14.25
C ARG A 354 2.25 -29.90 15.05
N ASP A 355 1.21 -29.14 14.67
CA ASP A 355 -0.10 -29.19 15.32
C ASP A 355 -1.02 -30.27 14.71
N VAL A 356 -0.63 -30.90 13.58
CA VAL A 356 -1.37 -31.99 12.92
C VAL A 356 -1.13 -33.32 13.64
N SER A 357 -2.20 -34.05 13.97
CA SER A 357 -2.13 -35.32 14.71
C SER A 357 -2.65 -36.54 13.96
N SER A 358 -3.64 -36.39 13.08
CA SER A 358 -4.21 -37.52 12.33
C SER A 358 -4.61 -37.13 10.91
N THR A 359 -5.12 -35.92 10.74
CA THR A 359 -5.75 -35.51 9.49
C THR A 359 -5.52 -34.04 9.26
N VAL A 360 -5.18 -33.71 8.03
CA VAL A 360 -5.10 -32.34 7.54
C VAL A 360 -5.88 -32.22 6.24
N LYS A 361 -6.65 -31.14 6.15
CA LYS A 361 -7.41 -30.78 4.96
C LYS A 361 -6.88 -29.46 4.45
N VAL A 362 -6.53 -29.39 3.18
CA VAL A 362 -5.95 -28.20 2.56
C VAL A 362 -6.81 -27.83 1.37
N VAL A 363 -7.12 -26.54 1.25
CA VAL A 363 -7.72 -25.95 0.06
C VAL A 363 -6.77 -24.89 -0.44
N ASP A 364 -6.33 -25.05 -1.68
CA ASP A 364 -5.57 -24.03 -2.40
C ASP A 364 -5.78 -24.26 -3.90
N PRO A 365 -6.39 -23.31 -4.63
CA PRO A 365 -6.70 -23.46 -6.04
C PRO A 365 -5.48 -23.51 -6.95
N TYR A 366 -4.34 -22.99 -6.52
CA TYR A 366 -3.13 -22.87 -7.35
C TYR A 366 -2.00 -23.82 -6.92
N LEU A 367 -2.27 -24.72 -5.98
CA LEU A 367 -1.31 -25.68 -5.45
C LEU A 367 -0.69 -26.55 -6.55
N ASP A 368 0.60 -26.37 -6.82
CA ASP A 368 1.34 -27.22 -7.75
C ASP A 368 1.84 -28.52 -7.09
N VAL A 369 2.47 -29.38 -7.90
CA VAL A 369 2.93 -30.69 -7.43
C VAL A 369 4.11 -30.56 -6.46
N ASP A 370 4.97 -29.56 -6.65
CA ASP A 370 6.15 -29.36 -5.81
C ASP A 370 5.72 -28.88 -4.42
N GLY A 371 4.89 -27.83 -4.33
CA GLY A 371 4.34 -27.35 -3.06
C GLY A 371 3.47 -28.39 -2.34
N LEU A 372 2.73 -29.23 -3.08
CA LEU A 372 2.04 -30.38 -2.50
C LEU A 372 3.03 -31.39 -1.90
N THR A 373 4.09 -31.70 -2.63
CA THR A 373 5.09 -32.71 -2.24
C THR A 373 5.84 -32.26 -1.00
N ASP A 374 6.32 -31.01 -0.99
CA ASP A 374 7.02 -30.41 0.14
C ASP A 374 6.14 -30.40 1.40
N PHE A 375 4.84 -30.08 1.25
CA PHE A 375 3.91 -30.13 2.37
C PHE A 375 3.67 -31.55 2.88
N VAL A 376 3.45 -32.53 2.00
CA VAL A 376 3.19 -33.92 2.42
C VAL A 376 4.42 -34.58 3.03
N ASP A 377 5.60 -34.36 2.47
CA ASP A 377 6.87 -34.94 2.95
C ASP A 377 7.30 -34.41 4.33
N SER A 378 6.81 -33.23 4.71
CA SER A 378 7.03 -32.67 6.05
C SER A 378 6.15 -33.27 7.15
N LEU A 379 5.11 -34.03 6.78
CA LEU A 379 4.17 -34.65 7.71
C LEU A 379 4.57 -36.09 8.03
N ASP A 380 4.19 -36.56 9.21
CA ASP A 380 4.33 -37.97 9.57
C ASP A 380 3.46 -38.85 8.65
N SER A 381 3.97 -40.03 8.29
CA SER A 381 3.34 -40.93 7.31
C SER A 381 1.99 -41.49 7.73
N ASP A 382 1.63 -41.41 9.02
CA ASP A 382 0.33 -41.84 9.56
C ASP A 382 -0.74 -40.73 9.51
N ILE A 383 -0.40 -39.54 9.01
CA ILE A 383 -1.34 -38.44 8.81
C ILE A 383 -2.06 -38.61 7.46
N ASP A 384 -3.39 -38.60 7.51
CA ASP A 384 -4.25 -38.56 6.33
C ASP A 384 -4.31 -37.14 5.76
N VAL A 385 -3.93 -36.98 4.50
CA VAL A 385 -3.87 -35.68 3.83
C VAL A 385 -4.94 -35.58 2.74
N TRP A 386 -5.73 -34.51 2.79
CA TRP A 386 -6.83 -34.26 1.85
C TRP A 386 -6.69 -32.89 1.21
N PHE A 387 -6.55 -32.82 -0.12
CA PHE A 387 -6.39 -31.58 -0.87
C PHE A 387 -7.58 -31.27 -1.76
N ILE A 388 -8.03 -30.01 -1.79
CA ILE A 388 -8.89 -29.47 -2.85
C ILE A 388 -8.11 -28.39 -3.60
N THR A 389 -8.00 -28.53 -4.93
CA THR A 389 -7.27 -27.58 -5.79
C THR A 389 -7.96 -27.44 -7.16
N SER A 390 -7.57 -26.43 -7.92
CA SER A 390 -8.02 -26.21 -9.31
C SER A 390 -6.91 -26.46 -10.33
N VAL A 391 -5.67 -26.10 -10.00
CA VAL A 391 -4.50 -26.25 -10.86
C VAL A 391 -3.64 -27.38 -10.34
N LEU A 392 -3.36 -28.39 -11.16
CA LEU A 392 -2.26 -29.31 -10.93
C LEU A 392 -1.59 -29.60 -12.27
N ARG A 393 -0.47 -28.91 -12.52
CA ARG A 393 0.42 -29.14 -13.67
C ARG A 393 1.17 -30.47 -13.45
N ASN A 394 1.65 -31.12 -14.52
CA ASN A 394 2.40 -32.38 -14.44
C ASN A 394 1.66 -33.58 -13.79
N ALA A 395 0.58 -34.06 -14.42
CA ALA A 395 -0.16 -35.25 -13.94
C ALA A 395 0.72 -36.51 -13.74
N SER A 396 1.73 -36.73 -14.60
CA SER A 396 2.64 -37.87 -14.48
C SER A 396 3.56 -37.82 -13.25
N GLN A 397 3.99 -36.61 -12.86
CA GLN A 397 4.77 -36.40 -11.64
C GLN A 397 3.88 -36.70 -10.43
N LEU A 398 2.65 -36.15 -10.41
CA LEU A 398 1.71 -36.40 -9.33
C LEU A 398 1.37 -37.89 -9.16
N GLU A 399 1.13 -38.63 -10.24
CA GLU A 399 0.87 -40.08 -10.17
C GLU A 399 2.06 -40.85 -9.56
N SER A 400 3.29 -40.41 -9.87
CA SER A 400 4.51 -40.98 -9.31
C SER A 400 4.63 -40.70 -7.82
N GLU A 401 4.35 -39.47 -7.39
CA GLU A 401 4.36 -39.06 -5.98
C GLU A 401 3.25 -39.75 -5.17
N LEU A 402 2.02 -39.79 -5.67
CA LEU A 402 0.94 -40.54 -5.03
C LEU A 402 1.33 -42.02 -4.86
N THR A 403 1.91 -42.64 -5.89
CA THR A 403 2.39 -44.04 -5.79
C THR A 403 3.48 -44.19 -4.71
N ARG A 404 4.38 -43.20 -4.57
CA ARG A 404 5.38 -43.18 -3.50
C ARG A 404 4.71 -43.13 -2.12
N TYR A 405 3.76 -42.22 -1.89
CA TYR A 405 3.04 -42.11 -0.62
C TYR A 405 2.28 -43.38 -0.27
N LYS A 406 1.62 -44.01 -1.25
CA LYS A 406 0.99 -45.33 -1.06
C LYS A 406 1.96 -46.39 -0.56
N ASN A 407 3.13 -46.47 -1.18
CA ASN A 407 4.14 -47.46 -0.83
C ASN A 407 4.73 -47.20 0.57
N GLN A 408 4.67 -45.96 1.04
CA GLN A 408 5.04 -45.56 2.40
C GLN A 408 3.89 -45.76 3.41
N GLY A 409 2.70 -46.10 2.94
CA GLY A 409 1.50 -46.27 3.78
C GLY A 409 0.78 -44.98 4.13
N GLN A 410 1.14 -43.85 3.52
CA GLN A 410 0.52 -42.55 3.75
C GLN A 410 -0.71 -42.35 2.85
N THR A 411 -1.82 -41.90 3.44
CA THR A 411 -3.04 -41.59 2.70
C THR A 411 -2.96 -40.17 2.17
N VAL A 412 -2.96 -40.02 0.85
CA VAL A 412 -3.08 -38.71 0.19
C VAL A 412 -4.22 -38.77 -0.82
N GLU A 413 -5.19 -37.89 -0.63
CA GLU A 413 -6.39 -37.77 -1.46
C GLU A 413 -6.53 -36.35 -2.00
N ILE A 414 -6.80 -36.22 -3.30
CA ILE A 414 -6.84 -34.94 -4.00
C ILE A 414 -8.14 -34.85 -4.80
N LEU A 415 -8.90 -33.79 -4.56
CA LEU A 415 -10.04 -33.39 -5.36
C LEU A 415 -9.65 -32.18 -6.20
N ARG A 416 -9.71 -32.34 -7.52
CA ARG A 416 -9.59 -31.25 -8.48
C ARG A 416 -10.96 -30.70 -8.83
N ILE A 417 -11.13 -29.38 -8.72
CA ILE A 417 -12.29 -28.65 -9.23
C ILE A 417 -11.84 -27.94 -10.50
N MET A 418 -12.40 -28.32 -11.65
CA MET A 418 -12.05 -27.76 -12.96
C MET A 418 -13.27 -27.09 -13.56
N ASP A 419 -13.06 -26.18 -14.50
CA ASP A 419 -14.13 -25.66 -15.34
C ASP A 419 -14.63 -26.73 -16.34
N GLN A 420 -15.68 -26.38 -17.09
CA GLN A 420 -16.29 -27.22 -18.12
C GLN A 420 -15.35 -27.65 -19.24
N ASN A 421 -14.27 -26.92 -19.48
CA ASN A 421 -13.25 -27.22 -20.48
C ASN A 421 -12.07 -28.01 -19.88
N GLY A 422 -12.15 -28.39 -18.61
CA GLY A 422 -11.06 -29.05 -17.88
C GLY A 422 -9.92 -28.10 -17.52
N GLY A 423 -10.14 -26.79 -17.62
CA GLY A 423 -9.18 -25.76 -17.25
C GLY A 423 -9.39 -25.23 -15.82
N PRO A 424 -8.38 -24.55 -15.25
CA PRO A 424 -8.50 -23.92 -13.93
C PRO A 424 -9.05 -22.47 -13.99
N LYS A 425 -9.23 -21.89 -15.18
CA LYS A 425 -9.39 -20.43 -15.35
C LYS A 425 -10.75 -19.88 -14.90
N LEU A 426 -11.78 -20.71 -14.85
CA LEU A 426 -13.15 -20.31 -14.51
C LEU A 426 -13.67 -21.03 -13.26
N THR A 427 -12.78 -21.57 -12.42
CA THR A 427 -13.19 -22.25 -11.20
C THR A 427 -13.52 -21.23 -10.12
N PRO A 428 -14.66 -21.33 -9.43
CA PRO A 428 -15.01 -20.41 -8.34
C PRO A 428 -14.21 -20.68 -7.05
N LEU A 429 -13.30 -21.66 -7.06
CA LEU A 429 -12.45 -21.96 -5.91
C LEU A 429 -11.32 -20.92 -5.84
N HIS A 430 -11.42 -20.02 -4.87
CA HIS A 430 -10.37 -19.04 -4.55
C HIS A 430 -9.90 -19.11 -3.09
N ASP A 431 -10.52 -19.98 -2.29
CA ASP A 431 -10.25 -20.12 -0.87
C ASP A 431 -8.89 -20.78 -0.62
N ARG A 432 -8.18 -20.29 0.39
CA ARG A 432 -6.86 -20.79 0.79
C ARG A 432 -6.82 -21.03 2.29
N PHE A 433 -6.97 -22.29 2.68
CA PHE A 433 -6.99 -22.62 4.10
C PHE A 433 -6.50 -24.03 4.40
N ILE A 434 -6.02 -24.22 5.63
CA ILE A 434 -5.64 -25.50 6.22
C ILE A 434 -6.55 -25.77 7.40
N ILE A 435 -7.13 -26.97 7.50
CA ILE A 435 -7.89 -27.44 8.66
C ILE A 435 -7.16 -28.63 9.27
N THR A 436 -7.01 -28.61 10.59
CA THR A 436 -6.39 -29.68 11.37
C THR A 436 -7.40 -30.28 12.36
N GLU A 437 -7.13 -31.49 12.85
CA GLU A 437 -8.03 -32.31 13.67
C GLU A 437 -8.57 -31.61 14.94
N LYS A 438 -7.81 -30.69 15.55
CA LYS A 438 -8.23 -29.95 16.76
C LYS A 438 -9.20 -28.80 16.47
N SER A 439 -9.88 -28.84 15.32
CA SER A 439 -10.73 -27.76 14.83
C SER A 439 -10.01 -26.41 14.83
N ARG A 440 -8.71 -26.46 14.53
CA ARG A 440 -7.94 -25.27 14.19
C ARG A 440 -7.90 -25.17 12.68
N SER A 441 -8.18 -23.98 12.19
CA SER A 441 -7.99 -23.66 10.79
C SER A 441 -7.11 -22.44 10.64
N TRP A 442 -6.37 -22.42 9.54
CA TRP A 442 -5.49 -21.34 9.16
C TRP A 442 -5.94 -20.82 7.81
N ILE A 443 -6.01 -19.51 7.66
CA ILE A 443 -6.16 -18.86 6.35
C ILE A 443 -4.80 -18.40 5.85
N LEU A 444 -4.59 -18.49 4.54
CA LEU A 444 -3.38 -18.03 3.88
C LEU A 444 -3.75 -16.88 2.93
N GLY A 445 -3.00 -15.79 3.00
CA GLY A 445 -3.20 -14.63 2.12
C GLY A 445 -2.80 -14.90 0.66
N THR A 446 -1.90 -15.86 0.43
CA THR A 446 -1.47 -16.31 -0.90
C THR A 446 -1.39 -17.84 -0.94
N SER A 447 -1.17 -18.39 -2.13
CA SER A 447 -1.06 -19.82 -2.38
C SER A 447 0.28 -20.37 -1.90
N PHE A 448 0.33 -21.67 -1.59
CA PHE A 448 1.53 -22.35 -1.09
C PHE A 448 2.77 -22.11 -1.96
N ASN A 449 2.59 -22.16 -3.27
CA ASN A 449 3.64 -21.99 -4.27
C ASN A 449 4.09 -20.53 -4.48
N SER A 450 3.63 -19.60 -3.64
CA SER A 450 4.01 -18.19 -3.68
C SER A 450 4.21 -17.59 -2.28
N LEU A 451 4.28 -18.44 -1.24
CA LEU A 451 4.52 -17.98 0.14
C LEU A 451 5.94 -17.45 0.35
N ASP A 452 6.88 -17.94 -0.44
CA ASP A 452 8.29 -17.55 -0.45
C ASP A 452 8.57 -16.37 -1.39
N THR A 453 7.69 -16.06 -2.34
CA THR A 453 7.86 -14.95 -3.28
C THR A 453 7.02 -13.73 -2.93
N ASN A 454 5.96 -13.88 -2.13
CA ASN A 454 5.00 -12.80 -1.86
C ASN A 454 4.92 -12.49 -0.37
N VAL A 455 4.68 -11.22 -0.07
CA VAL A 455 4.22 -10.82 1.26
C VAL A 455 2.86 -11.48 1.52
N SER A 456 2.71 -12.18 2.65
CA SER A 456 1.46 -12.88 2.97
C SER A 456 1.14 -12.84 4.45
N ILE A 457 -0.13 -13.04 4.77
CA ILE A 457 -0.60 -13.21 6.15
C ILE A 457 -1.11 -14.64 6.29
N ILE A 458 -0.58 -15.37 7.27
CA ILE A 458 -1.08 -16.68 7.69
C ILE A 458 -1.70 -16.50 9.07
N SER A 459 -2.99 -16.78 9.24
CA SER A 459 -3.67 -16.50 10.51
C SER A 459 -4.56 -17.64 10.97
N GLU A 460 -4.50 -17.96 12.27
CA GLU A 460 -5.39 -18.89 12.94
C GLU A 460 -6.78 -18.27 13.02
N LEU A 461 -7.76 -19.03 12.57
CA LEU A 461 -9.15 -18.60 12.57
C LEU A 461 -9.86 -19.04 13.86
N PRO A 462 -10.85 -18.26 14.33
CA PRO A 462 -11.70 -18.67 15.45
C PRO A 462 -12.43 -19.98 15.17
N MET A 463 -12.60 -20.80 16.21
CA MET A 463 -13.30 -22.11 16.17
C MET A 463 -14.64 -22.10 15.41
N ARG A 464 -15.44 -21.03 15.57
CA ARG A 464 -16.73 -20.88 14.87
C ARG A 464 -16.58 -20.85 13.34
N VAL A 465 -15.49 -20.26 12.85
CA VAL A 465 -15.15 -20.20 11.43
C VAL A 465 -14.64 -21.55 10.97
N THR A 466 -13.80 -22.21 11.77
CA THR A 466 -13.28 -23.55 11.46
C THR A 466 -14.39 -24.57 11.20
N GLN A 467 -15.43 -24.60 12.04
CA GLN A 467 -16.57 -25.51 11.85
C GLN A 467 -17.35 -25.21 10.54
N THR A 468 -17.31 -23.97 10.08
CA THR A 468 -17.95 -23.57 8.82
C THR A 468 -17.08 -23.97 7.64
N LEU A 469 -15.76 -23.75 7.72
CA LEU A 469 -14.81 -24.19 6.71
C LEU A 469 -14.77 -25.72 6.58
N ASP A 470 -14.81 -26.47 7.69
CA ASP A 470 -14.82 -27.93 7.64
C ASP A 470 -16.09 -28.47 6.97
N ARG A 471 -17.25 -27.89 7.31
CA ARG A 471 -18.50 -28.21 6.61
C ARG A 471 -18.42 -27.90 5.12
N GLN A 472 -17.85 -26.75 4.75
CA GLN A 472 -17.69 -26.36 3.35
C GLN A 472 -16.72 -27.26 2.61
N PHE A 473 -15.58 -27.62 3.22
CA PHE A 473 -14.65 -28.61 2.68
C PHE A 473 -15.36 -29.93 2.42
N ASN A 474 -16.06 -30.46 3.44
CA ASN A 474 -16.78 -31.73 3.32
C ASN A 474 -17.86 -31.64 2.23
N ARG A 475 -18.54 -30.49 2.12
CA ARG A 475 -19.53 -30.22 1.07
C ARG A 475 -18.91 -30.31 -0.32
N TRP A 476 -17.80 -29.60 -0.56
CA TRP A 476 -17.06 -29.72 -1.82
C TRP A 476 -16.54 -31.13 -2.03
N TRP A 477 -16.15 -31.83 -0.97
CA TRP A 477 -15.68 -33.19 -1.07
C TRP A 477 -16.78 -34.16 -1.51
N THR A 478 -17.95 -34.11 -0.89
CA THR A 478 -18.99 -35.15 -1.00
C THR A 478 -20.12 -34.81 -1.97
N GLU A 479 -20.52 -33.55 -2.08
CA GLU A 479 -21.69 -33.18 -2.89
C GLU A 479 -21.34 -33.14 -4.38
N PRO A 480 -22.27 -33.47 -5.30
CA PRO A 480 -22.13 -33.13 -6.70
C PRO A 480 -22.04 -31.60 -6.87
N VAL A 481 -21.37 -31.10 -7.91
CA VAL A 481 -21.46 -29.67 -8.26
C VAL A 481 -22.89 -29.39 -8.70
N GLU A 482 -23.67 -28.64 -7.92
CA GLU A 482 -25.05 -28.27 -8.29
C GLU A 482 -25.02 -27.34 -9.51
N GLN A 483 -25.53 -27.80 -10.64
CA GLN A 483 -25.75 -27.01 -11.87
C GLN A 483 -26.95 -26.08 -11.66
N LYS A 484 -26.75 -24.94 -10.99
CA LYS A 484 -27.82 -23.94 -10.83
C LYS A 484 -27.72 -22.77 -11.81
N ASP A 485 -26.56 -22.55 -12.44
CA ASP A 485 -26.37 -21.54 -13.47
C ASP A 485 -25.59 -22.11 -14.66
N GLU A 486 -26.10 -21.92 -15.88
CA GLU A 486 -25.45 -22.35 -17.14
C GLU A 486 -24.07 -21.69 -17.37
N ARG A 487 -23.70 -20.70 -16.54
CA ARG A 487 -22.43 -19.95 -16.63
C ARG A 487 -21.32 -20.42 -15.67
N GLN A 488 -21.57 -21.36 -14.75
CA GLN A 488 -20.58 -21.86 -13.78
C GLN A 488 -20.51 -23.39 -13.71
N ASN A 489 -20.43 -24.05 -14.86
CA ASN A 489 -20.27 -25.50 -14.92
C ASN A 489 -18.84 -25.89 -14.49
N CYS A 490 -18.73 -26.52 -13.31
CA CYS A 490 -17.48 -27.10 -12.82
C CYS A 490 -17.55 -28.63 -12.78
N ASN A 491 -16.43 -29.28 -13.10
CA ASN A 491 -16.24 -30.72 -13.04
C ASN A 491 -15.33 -31.09 -11.86
N LYS A 492 -15.64 -32.21 -11.19
CA LYS A 492 -14.80 -32.78 -10.13
C LYS A 492 -14.01 -33.96 -10.67
N SER A 493 -12.70 -33.96 -10.46
CA SER A 493 -11.82 -35.10 -10.72
C SER A 493 -11.12 -35.51 -9.42
N ARG A 494 -11.17 -36.79 -9.07
CA ARG A 494 -10.49 -37.31 -7.86
C ARG A 494 -9.23 -38.06 -8.25
N SER A 495 -8.17 -37.85 -7.49
CA SER A 495 -6.91 -38.57 -7.61
C SER A 495 -6.40 -38.82 -6.19
N GLY A 496 -6.16 -40.07 -5.82
CA GLY A 496 -5.80 -40.36 -4.46
C GLY A 496 -5.74 -41.85 -4.17
N ILE A 497 -5.25 -42.16 -2.98
CA ILE A 497 -4.97 -43.53 -2.57
C ILE A 497 -5.43 -43.75 -1.14
N SER A 498 -6.71 -44.04 -0.98
CA SER A 498 -7.26 -44.59 0.25
C SER A 498 -6.76 -46.03 0.45
N GLN A 499 -6.33 -46.33 1.68
CA GLN A 499 -6.27 -47.71 2.15
C GLN A 499 -7.71 -48.18 2.37
N LEU A 500 -8.18 -49.11 1.53
CA LEU A 500 -9.42 -49.85 1.77
C LEU A 500 -9.25 -50.85 2.92
#